data_AF-W4RV22-F1
#
_entry.id   AF-W4RV22-F1
#
_cell.length_a   1.000
_cell.length_b   1.000
_cell.length_c   1.000
_cell.angle_alpha   90.00
_cell.angle_beta   90.00
_cell.angle_gamma   90.00
#
_symmetry.space_group_name_H-M   'P 1'
#
loop_
_entity.id
_entity.type
_entity.pdbx_description
1 polymer ?
#
loop_
_entity_poly.entity_id
_entity_poly.type
_entity_poly.pdbx_seq_one_letter_code
_entity_poly.pdbx_strand_id
1 'polypeptide(L)'
;MLLLIIFVVAGCSNTSADKEEDPDFNIIDAMTSIGAVDETFDKQKLQYEFTIDKGKSTIKEDSIQVVLTDWTKDKLIENKITEKRFNEDNIVVKGYVIFESKELTKKNITENQPLIEGIKVNNESDEEIFIKREFNNG
;
A
#
# COMPACT_ATOMS: atom_id res chain seq x y z
N MET A 1 9.97 -21.63 56.36
CA MET A 1 9.44 -20.65 55.38
C MET A 1 10.57 -20.27 54.43
N LEU A 2 10.59 -20.85 53.23
CA LEU A 2 11.23 -20.25 52.08
C LEU A 2 10.56 -20.83 50.84
N LEU A 3 9.58 -20.09 50.32
CA LEU A 3 8.79 -20.43 49.14
C LEU A 3 9.54 -19.85 47.94
N LEU A 4 10.24 -20.69 47.19
CA LEU A 4 10.96 -20.29 45.98
C LEU A 4 10.00 -20.42 44.80
N ILE A 5 9.33 -19.30 44.50
CA ILE A 5 8.46 -19.16 43.32
C ILE A 5 9.36 -18.98 42.11
N ILE A 6 9.40 -19.98 41.23
CA ILE A 6 10.02 -19.88 39.91
C ILE A 6 8.95 -19.33 38.97
N PHE A 7 9.01 -18.03 38.67
CA PHE A 7 8.31 -17.45 37.54
C PHE A 7 9.06 -17.81 36.26
N VAL A 8 8.55 -18.80 35.53
CA VAL A 8 8.96 -19.01 34.14
C VAL A 8 8.22 -17.97 33.31
N VAL A 9 8.87 -16.83 33.09
CA VAL A 9 8.41 -15.88 32.06
C VAL A 9 8.69 -16.56 30.72
N ALA A 10 7.67 -17.21 30.17
CA ALA A 10 7.66 -17.56 28.76
C ALA A 10 7.68 -16.24 27.98
N GLY A 11 8.88 -15.78 27.64
CA GLY A 11 9.06 -14.73 26.66
C GLY A 11 8.57 -15.27 25.32
N CYS A 12 7.33 -14.94 24.96
CA CYS A 12 6.95 -14.85 23.56
C CYS A 12 7.87 -13.80 22.95
N SER A 13 8.95 -14.26 22.32
CA SER A 13 9.75 -13.42 21.46
C SER A 13 8.83 -13.02 20.31
N ASN A 14 8.24 -11.83 20.40
CA ASN A 14 7.71 -11.18 19.21
C ASN A 14 8.91 -10.94 18.31
N THR A 15 9.09 -11.83 17.34
CA THR A 15 9.84 -11.56 16.12
C THR A 15 9.13 -10.42 15.41
N SER A 16 9.43 -9.18 15.83
CA SER A 16 9.50 -8.08 14.89
C SER A 16 10.76 -8.32 14.08
N ALA A 17 10.65 -9.22 13.09
CA ALA A 17 11.55 -9.15 11.97
C ALA A 17 11.26 -7.81 11.31
N ASP A 18 12.12 -6.82 11.56
CA ASP A 18 12.24 -5.68 10.68
C ASP A 18 12.54 -6.27 9.30
N LYS A 19 11.49 -6.32 8.47
CA LYS A 19 11.54 -6.95 7.16
C LYS A 19 12.49 -6.14 6.30
N GLU A 20 13.59 -6.79 5.93
CA GLU A 20 14.55 -6.33 4.96
C GLU A 20 13.77 -5.94 3.69
N GLU A 21 13.82 -4.66 3.31
CA GLU A 21 13.40 -4.21 1.98
C GLU A 21 14.25 -4.99 0.99
N ASP A 22 13.65 -5.79 0.10
CA ASP A 22 14.37 -6.36 -1.03
C ASP A 22 14.74 -5.17 -1.93
N PRO A 23 16.02 -4.75 -1.98
CA PRO A 23 16.42 -3.52 -2.64
C PRO A 23 16.16 -3.56 -4.15
N ASP A 24 15.82 -4.73 -4.71
CA ASP A 24 15.49 -4.91 -6.12
C ASP A 24 13.97 -4.84 -6.40
N PHE A 25 13.10 -4.79 -5.38
CA PHE A 25 11.64 -4.78 -5.53
C PHE A 25 11.03 -3.41 -5.22
N ASN A 26 10.89 -2.53 -6.22
CA ASN A 26 10.55 -1.12 -6.03
C ASN A 26 9.48 -0.59 -6.99
N ILE A 27 8.72 0.42 -6.57
CA ILE A 27 7.86 1.19 -7.49
C ILE A 27 8.77 2.14 -8.28
N ILE A 28 8.96 1.87 -9.57
CA ILE A 28 9.83 2.65 -10.47
C ILE A 28 9.09 3.73 -11.25
N ASP A 29 7.77 3.61 -11.39
CA ASP A 29 6.92 4.65 -11.96
C ASP A 29 5.53 4.64 -11.29
N ALA A 30 4.96 5.82 -11.13
CA ALA A 30 3.69 6.02 -10.44
C ALA A 30 2.90 7.19 -11.05
N MET A 31 1.85 6.86 -11.79
CA MET A 31 0.91 7.85 -12.32
C MET A 31 -0.37 7.85 -11.50
N THR A 32 -0.85 9.05 -11.14
CA THR A 32 -2.11 9.22 -10.43
C THR A 32 -2.90 10.39 -11.00
N SER A 33 -4.23 10.21 -11.12
CA SER A 33 -5.16 11.28 -11.50
C SER A 33 -6.37 11.27 -10.58
N ILE A 34 -6.93 12.45 -10.30
CA ILE A 34 -8.10 12.61 -9.44
C ILE A 34 -9.18 13.34 -10.23
N GLY A 35 -10.40 12.80 -10.20
CA GLY A 35 -11.58 13.41 -10.82
C GLY A 35 -12.84 13.18 -9.98
N ALA A 36 -13.90 13.92 -10.30
CA ALA A 36 -15.20 13.72 -9.69
C ALA A 36 -15.85 12.42 -10.19
N VAL A 37 -16.59 11.73 -9.33
CA VAL A 37 -17.41 10.57 -9.73
C VAL A 37 -18.71 11.02 -10.39
N ASP A 38 -19.26 12.14 -9.92
CA ASP A 38 -20.52 12.73 -10.35
C ASP A 38 -20.44 14.26 -10.32
N GLU A 39 -21.53 14.93 -10.70
CA GLU A 39 -21.60 16.40 -10.78
C GLU A 39 -21.65 17.09 -9.40
N THR A 40 -21.91 16.36 -8.31
CA THR A 40 -22.03 16.97 -6.98
C THR A 40 -20.67 17.19 -6.32
N PHE A 41 -19.62 16.53 -6.82
CA PHE A 41 -18.28 16.53 -6.23
C PHE A 41 -18.23 16.00 -4.80
N ASP A 42 -19.30 15.33 -4.34
CA ASP A 42 -19.31 14.67 -3.03
C ASP A 42 -18.36 13.47 -3.01
N LYS A 43 -18.05 12.90 -4.18
CA LYS A 43 -17.12 11.78 -4.32
C LYS A 43 -16.04 12.07 -5.33
N GLN A 44 -14.83 11.66 -4.99
CA GLN A 44 -13.69 11.70 -5.89
C GLN A 44 -13.16 10.31 -6.16
N LYS A 45 -12.71 10.11 -7.40
CA LYS A 45 -12.05 8.91 -7.88
C LYS A 45 -10.59 9.23 -8.17
N LEU A 46 -9.71 8.67 -7.36
CA LEU A 46 -8.28 8.58 -7.64
C LEU A 46 -8.06 7.36 -8.54
N GLN A 47 -7.57 7.55 -9.75
CA GLN A 47 -7.07 6.47 -10.60
C GLN A 47 -5.55 6.39 -10.44
N TYR A 48 -5.02 5.18 -10.37
CA TYR A 48 -3.58 4.94 -10.22
C TYR A 48 -3.08 3.90 -11.22
N GLU A 49 -1.82 4.07 -11.59
CA GLU A 49 -1.01 3.12 -12.35
C GLU A 49 0.39 3.10 -11.72
N PHE A 50 0.80 1.93 -11.24
CA PHE A 50 2.12 1.69 -10.68
C PHE A 50 2.88 0.70 -11.57
N THR A 51 4.13 1.03 -11.89
CA THR A 51 5.09 0.09 -12.46
C THR A 51 6.06 -0.31 -11.37
N ILE A 52 6.11 -1.61 -11.08
CA ILE A 52 6.95 -2.21 -10.05
C ILE A 52 8.07 -2.95 -10.76
N ASP A 53 9.32 -2.62 -10.48
CA ASP A 53 10.45 -3.49 -10.80
C ASP A 53 10.40 -4.66 -9.85
N LYS A 54 10.33 -5.88 -10.40
CA LYS A 54 10.26 -7.08 -9.56
C LYS A 54 11.64 -7.64 -9.20
N GLY A 55 12.71 -7.10 -9.78
CA GLY A 55 14.06 -7.63 -9.57
C GLY A 55 14.12 -9.13 -9.85
N LYS A 56 14.64 -9.88 -8.86
CA LYS A 56 14.67 -11.35 -8.87
C LYS A 56 13.55 -11.99 -8.05
N SER A 57 12.67 -11.20 -7.45
CA SER A 57 11.67 -11.67 -6.51
C SER A 57 10.54 -12.39 -7.25
N THR A 58 10.17 -13.57 -6.77
CA THR A 58 8.97 -14.29 -7.23
C THR A 58 7.83 -13.98 -6.28
N ILE A 59 6.71 -13.47 -6.82
CA ILE A 59 5.58 -12.98 -6.02
C ILE A 59 4.27 -13.68 -6.38
N LYS A 60 3.39 -13.81 -5.38
CA LYS A 60 2.03 -14.32 -5.57
C LYS A 60 1.16 -13.24 -6.18
N GLU A 61 0.77 -13.39 -7.45
CA GLU A 61 0.02 -12.37 -8.20
C GLU A 61 -1.26 -11.89 -7.48
N ASP A 62 -1.99 -12.82 -6.86
CA ASP A 62 -3.24 -12.54 -6.16
C ASP A 62 -3.04 -11.79 -4.83
N SER A 63 -1.83 -11.77 -4.29
CA SER A 63 -1.51 -11.11 -3.02
C SER A 63 -1.29 -9.60 -3.15
N ILE A 64 -1.17 -9.07 -4.37
CA ILE A 64 -0.95 -7.63 -4.60
C ILE A 64 -2.14 -6.82 -4.06
N GLN A 65 -1.84 -5.92 -3.13
CA GLN A 65 -2.76 -5.01 -2.49
C GLN A 65 -2.20 -3.58 -2.49
N VAL A 66 -3.09 -2.60 -2.70
CA VAL A 66 -2.72 -1.19 -2.55
C VAL A 66 -2.96 -0.75 -1.11
N VAL A 67 -1.93 -0.20 -0.49
CA VAL A 67 -1.98 0.30 0.88
C VAL A 67 -2.32 1.79 0.86
N LEU A 68 -3.47 2.13 1.43
CA LEU A 68 -3.96 3.51 1.49
C LEU A 68 -3.45 4.22 2.75
N THR A 69 -3.33 5.54 2.70
CA THR A 69 -3.10 6.33 3.93
C THR A 69 -4.31 6.25 4.86
N ASP A 70 -4.10 6.39 6.15
CA ASP A 70 -5.19 6.39 7.14
C ASP A 70 -6.27 7.44 6.81
N TRP A 71 -5.84 8.63 6.38
CA TRP A 71 -6.75 9.68 5.91
C TRP A 71 -7.67 9.21 4.76
N THR A 72 -7.12 8.44 3.81
CA THR A 72 -7.88 7.90 2.68
C THR A 72 -8.78 6.74 3.12
N LYS A 73 -8.30 5.88 4.04
CA LYS A 73 -9.09 4.77 4.61
C LYS A 73 -10.33 5.28 5.34
N ASP A 74 -10.20 6.35 6.12
CA ASP A 74 -11.30 6.95 6.89
C ASP A 74 -12.46 7.45 6.02
N LYS A 75 -12.22 7.68 4.74
CA LYS A 75 -13.19 8.20 3.77
C LYS A 75 -13.46 7.22 2.64
N LEU A 76 -12.97 5.99 2.76
CA LEU A 76 -13.00 5.01 1.69
C LEU A 76 -14.44 4.58 1.39
N ILE A 77 -14.81 4.69 0.11
CA ILE A 77 -16.05 4.11 -0.43
C ILE A 77 -15.71 2.82 -1.17
N GLU A 78 -14.69 2.84 -2.02
CA GLU A 78 -14.28 1.69 -2.82
C GLU A 78 -12.77 1.73 -3.12
N ASN A 79 -12.10 0.58 -3.05
CA ASN A 79 -10.76 0.40 -3.59
C ASN A 79 -10.75 -0.84 -4.47
N LYS A 80 -10.28 -0.72 -5.71
CA LYS A 80 -10.26 -1.82 -6.66
C LYS A 80 -9.04 -1.77 -7.57
N ILE A 81 -8.33 -2.88 -7.64
CA ILE A 81 -7.36 -3.16 -8.70
C ILE A 81 -8.15 -3.63 -9.93
N THR A 82 -7.96 -2.96 -11.07
CA THR A 82 -8.65 -3.26 -12.32
C THR A 82 -7.78 -4.03 -13.30
N GLU A 83 -6.45 -3.90 -13.20
CA GLU A 83 -5.50 -4.60 -14.06
C GLU A 83 -4.23 -4.95 -13.28
N LYS A 84 -3.73 -6.17 -13.49
CA LYS A 84 -2.39 -6.61 -13.12
C LYS A 84 -1.75 -7.19 -14.38
N ARG A 85 -0.60 -6.68 -14.79
CA ARG A 85 0.14 -7.19 -15.95
C ARG A 85 1.55 -7.57 -15.53
N PHE A 86 1.89 -8.84 -15.68
CA PHE A 86 3.19 -9.39 -15.33
C PHE A 86 4.05 -9.50 -16.59
N ASN A 87 5.18 -8.80 -16.59
CA ASN A 87 6.18 -8.86 -17.64
C ASN A 87 7.45 -9.55 -17.11
N GLU A 88 8.45 -9.71 -17.97
CA GLU A 88 9.71 -10.37 -17.61
C GLU A 88 10.46 -9.67 -16.48
N ASP A 89 10.41 -8.34 -16.42
CA ASP A 89 11.17 -7.53 -15.44
C ASP A 89 10.29 -6.68 -14.53
N ASN A 90 9.00 -6.49 -14.86
CA ASN A 90 8.14 -5.57 -14.12
C ASN A 90 6.70 -6.04 -14.02
N ILE A 91 5.97 -5.41 -13.10
CA ILE A 91 4.54 -5.61 -12.89
C ILE A 91 3.86 -4.25 -13.02
N VAL A 92 2.82 -4.17 -13.85
CA VAL A 92 1.97 -2.98 -13.94
C VAL A 92 0.67 -3.25 -13.17
N VAL A 93 0.38 -2.38 -12.21
CA VAL A 93 -0.83 -2.45 -11.37
C VAL A 93 -1.66 -1.20 -11.60
N LYS A 94 -2.88 -1.37 -12.12
CA LYS A 94 -3.85 -0.28 -12.31
C LYS A 94 -5.07 -0.46 -11.45
N GLY A 95 -5.65 0.64 -11.01
CA GLY A 95 -6.88 0.59 -10.27
C GLY A 95 -7.40 1.96 -9.89
N TYR A 96 -8.31 1.97 -8.93
CA TYR A 96 -8.87 3.20 -8.41
C TYR A 96 -9.23 3.11 -6.93
N VAL A 97 -9.31 4.29 -6.32
CA VAL A 97 -9.85 4.53 -4.99
C VAL A 97 -10.94 5.58 -5.11
N ILE A 98 -12.15 5.28 -4.63
CA ILE A 98 -13.24 6.24 -4.48
C ILE A 98 -13.34 6.58 -3.00
N PHE A 99 -13.36 7.87 -2.69
CA PHE A 99 -13.49 8.38 -1.34
C PHE A 99 -14.48 9.54 -1.26
N GLU A 100 -15.07 9.72 -0.08
CA GLU A 100 -15.96 10.83 0.23
C GLU A 100 -15.15 12.14 0.29
N SER A 101 -15.51 13.10 -0.57
CA SER A 101 -14.94 14.43 -0.64
C SER A 101 -15.90 15.54 -0.24
N LYS A 102 -17.14 15.20 0.12
CA LYS A 102 -18.06 16.16 0.73
C LYS A 102 -17.39 16.79 1.96
N GLU A 103 -17.43 18.12 2.02
CA GLU A 103 -16.78 18.96 3.04
C GLU A 103 -15.25 19.05 2.94
N LEU A 104 -14.60 18.36 1.99
CA LEU A 104 -13.17 18.53 1.75
C LEU A 104 -12.90 19.72 0.82
N THR A 105 -12.06 20.62 1.29
CA THR A 105 -11.47 21.64 0.42
C THR A 105 -10.34 21.03 -0.40
N LYS A 106 -9.99 21.67 -1.53
CA LYS A 106 -8.79 21.34 -2.30
C LYS A 106 -7.53 21.30 -1.42
N LYS A 107 -7.45 22.23 -0.47
CA LYS A 107 -6.35 22.31 0.52
C LYS A 107 -6.28 21.05 1.37
N ASN A 108 -7.41 20.56 1.89
CA ASN A 108 -7.44 19.34 2.69
C ASN A 108 -6.90 18.14 1.88
N ILE A 109 -7.28 18.03 0.60
CA ILE A 109 -6.82 16.93 -0.25
C ILE A 109 -5.31 17.04 -0.51
N THR A 110 -4.80 18.23 -0.81
CA THR A 110 -3.36 18.42 -1.10
C THR A 110 -2.47 18.24 0.13
N GLU A 111 -2.91 18.65 1.31
CA GLU A 111 -2.15 18.52 2.55
C GLU A 111 -2.05 17.07 3.05
N ASN A 112 -2.96 16.20 2.60
CA ASN A 112 -2.98 14.78 2.95
C ASN A 112 -2.45 13.89 1.82
N GLN A 113 -1.74 14.46 0.84
CA GLN A 113 -0.99 13.66 -0.12
C GLN A 113 0.26 13.06 0.53
N PRO A 114 0.65 11.82 0.17
CA PRO A 114 0.00 10.96 -0.82
C PRO A 114 -1.26 10.26 -0.30
N LEU A 115 -2.19 9.92 -1.22
CA LEU A 115 -3.41 9.17 -0.88
C LEU A 115 -3.18 7.65 -0.80
N ILE A 116 -2.08 7.18 -1.39
CA ILE A 116 -1.64 5.78 -1.42
C ILE A 116 -0.23 5.74 -0.84
N GLU A 117 -0.04 4.93 0.20
CA GLU A 117 1.25 4.73 0.88
C GLU A 117 2.20 3.86 0.08
N GLY A 118 1.66 2.85 -0.61
CA GLY A 118 2.49 1.86 -1.30
C GLY A 118 1.72 0.63 -1.74
N ILE A 119 2.46 -0.44 -2.00
CA ILE A 119 1.95 -1.74 -2.41
C ILE A 119 2.44 -2.79 -1.43
N LYS A 120 1.53 -3.68 -1.06
CA LYS A 120 1.83 -4.88 -0.27
C LYS A 120 1.66 -6.10 -1.16
N VAL A 121 2.57 -7.05 -1.07
CA VAL A 121 2.55 -8.31 -1.82
C VAL A 121 3.18 -9.42 -1.00
N ASN A 122 2.86 -10.67 -1.27
CA ASN A 122 3.50 -11.82 -0.67
C ASN A 122 4.42 -12.51 -1.70
N ASN A 123 5.58 -12.98 -1.24
CA ASN A 123 6.39 -13.91 -2.01
C ASN A 123 5.80 -15.35 -1.96
N GLU A 124 6.44 -16.29 -2.66
CA GLU A 124 6.03 -17.71 -2.68
C GLU A 124 5.98 -18.35 -1.28
N SER A 125 6.82 -17.88 -0.35
CA SER A 125 6.89 -18.34 1.05
C SER A 125 5.86 -17.68 1.97
N ASP A 126 4.90 -16.91 1.44
CA ASP A 126 3.93 -16.11 2.20
C ASP A 126 4.56 -14.99 3.06
N GLU A 127 5.81 -14.62 2.79
CA GLU A 127 6.41 -13.46 3.42
C GLU A 127 5.89 -12.19 2.72
N GLU A 128 5.26 -11.33 3.52
CA GLU A 128 4.72 -10.08 3.06
C GLU A 128 5.82 -9.04 2.87
N ILE A 129 5.92 -8.50 1.67
CA ILE A 129 6.79 -7.40 1.25
C ILE A 129 5.94 -6.14 1.13
N PHE A 130 6.42 -5.03 1.71
CA PHE A 130 5.81 -3.72 1.56
C PHE A 130 6.74 -2.81 0.81
N ILE A 131 6.27 -2.28 -0.32
CA ILE A 131 6.99 -1.27 -1.09
C ILE A 131 6.33 0.08 -0.83
N LYS A 132 7.08 0.98 -0.20
CA LYS A 132 6.63 2.35 0.00
C LYS A 132 6.70 3.12 -1.31
N ARG A 133 5.68 3.94 -1.58
CA ARG A 133 5.74 4.90 -2.68
C ARG A 133 6.69 6.04 -2.28
N GLU A 134 7.93 5.97 -2.76
CA GLU A 134 8.88 7.07 -2.63
C GLU A 134 8.69 8.07 -3.76
N PHE A 135 8.45 9.34 -3.43
CA PHE A 135 8.53 10.43 -4.40
C PHE A 135 9.97 10.91 -4.41
N ASN A 136 10.74 10.45 -5.39
CA ASN A 136 11.97 11.17 -5.75
C ASN A 136 11.54 12.52 -6.33
N ASN A 137 11.55 13.56 -5.49
CA ASN A 137 11.47 14.93 -5.94
C ASN A 137 12.75 15.22 -6.75
N GLY A 138 12.67 15.02 -8.06
CA GLY A 138 13.66 15.54 -9.01
C GLY A 138 13.64 17.06 -9.10
#